data_AF-A0A7X7RSY6-F1
#
_entry.id   AF-A0A7X7RSY6-F1
#
_cell.length_a   1.000
_cell.length_b   1.000
_cell.length_c   1.000
_cell.angle_alpha   90.00
_cell.angle_beta   90.00
_cell.angle_gamma   90.00
#
_symmetry.space_group_name_H-M   'P 1'
#
loop_
_entity.id
_entity.type
_entity.pdbx_description
1 polymer ?
#
loop_
_entity_poly.entity_id
_entity_poly.type
_entity_poly.pdbx_seq_one_letter_code
_entity_poly.pdbx_strand_id
1 'polypeptide(L)'
;MFDECNTIERMVLSTLSPKWKYISADKLGRKYSDVMVEHMVGAALIRLNPEIAEEPDRADEVIYKLRTIILSVLGEGLVHANELLTEWFRGEHTMQFGKNGEHTTVRLFDFDNIHNNEFIITNQWIFPKVDGGKRFDIVLLINGFPVVIGEAKTPVRPAVSWVDGADDISNIYEKSVPQMFVSSVFSFATEGKCYRYGSVRMPID
;
A
#
# COMPACT_ATOMS: atom_id res chain seq x y z
N MET A 1 -22.61 -9.89 -15.21
CA MET A 1 -21.82 -10.21 -16.41
C MET A 1 -20.56 -10.92 -15.93
N PHE A 2 -20.41 -12.21 -16.22
CA PHE A 2 -19.18 -12.95 -15.91
C PHE A 2 -18.13 -12.52 -16.92
N ASP A 3 -17.10 -11.83 -16.45
CA ASP A 3 -15.88 -11.58 -17.22
C ASP A 3 -14.79 -12.43 -16.58
N GLU A 4 -14.24 -13.37 -17.36
CA GLU A 4 -13.25 -14.34 -16.91
C GLU A 4 -11.98 -13.66 -16.38
N CYS A 5 -11.66 -12.44 -16.85
CA CYS A 5 -10.56 -11.62 -16.33
C CYS A 5 -10.71 -11.32 -14.82
N ASN A 6 -11.94 -11.17 -14.33
CA ASN A 6 -12.20 -10.90 -12.91
C ASN A 6 -12.19 -12.17 -12.04
N THR A 7 -12.03 -13.37 -12.62
CA THR A 7 -12.12 -14.63 -11.86
C THR A 7 -10.97 -14.77 -10.87
N ILE A 8 -9.76 -14.41 -11.30
CA ILE A 8 -8.56 -14.50 -10.46
C ILE A 8 -8.58 -13.44 -9.37
N GLU A 9 -8.98 -12.20 -9.68
CA GLU A 9 -9.21 -11.17 -8.66
C GLU A 9 -10.21 -11.64 -7.61
N ARG A 10 -11.36 -12.17 -8.03
CA ARG A 10 -12.38 -12.70 -7.10
C ARG A 10 -11.85 -13.86 -6.26
N MET A 11 -11.03 -14.74 -6.84
CA MET A 11 -10.37 -15.81 -6.10
C MET A 11 -9.48 -15.23 -4.99
N VAL A 12 -8.64 -14.24 -5.31
CA VAL A 12 -7.78 -13.56 -4.32
C VAL A 12 -8.62 -12.88 -3.22
N LEU A 13 -9.63 -12.10 -3.62
CA LEU A 13 -10.55 -11.41 -2.70
C LEU A 13 -11.23 -12.39 -1.73
N SER A 14 -11.79 -13.49 -2.27
CA SER A 14 -12.48 -14.50 -1.46
C SER A 14 -11.54 -15.22 -0.50
N THR A 15 -10.32 -15.54 -0.94
CA THR A 15 -9.30 -16.24 -0.15
C THR A 15 -8.86 -15.40 1.05
N LEU A 16 -8.72 -14.08 0.86
CA LEU A 16 -8.25 -13.18 1.92
C LEU A 16 -9.37 -12.64 2.82
N SER A 17 -10.63 -12.72 2.40
CA SER A 17 -11.79 -12.22 3.14
C SER A 17 -11.90 -12.62 4.64
N PRO A 18 -11.44 -13.80 5.10
CA PRO A 18 -11.50 -14.14 6.52
C PRO A 18 -10.56 -13.30 7.40
N LYS A 19 -9.52 -12.70 6.81
CA LYS A 19 -8.48 -11.93 7.52
C LYS A 19 -8.45 -10.46 7.10
N TRP A 20 -8.92 -10.15 5.90
CA TRP A 20 -8.88 -8.82 5.29
C TRP A 20 -10.30 -8.39 4.93
N LYS A 21 -10.69 -7.22 5.42
CA LYS A 21 -11.99 -6.63 5.10
C LYS A 21 -11.96 -6.11 3.67
N TYR A 22 -12.89 -6.55 2.83
CA TYR A 22 -13.03 -5.97 1.49
C TYR A 22 -13.71 -4.60 1.57
N ILE A 23 -13.09 -3.59 0.95
CA ILE A 23 -13.72 -2.29 0.66
C ILE A 23 -13.43 -1.95 -0.81
N SER A 24 -14.45 -1.58 -1.59
CA SER A 24 -14.26 -1.15 -2.97
C SER A 24 -13.51 0.19 -3.03
N ALA A 25 -12.67 0.39 -4.04
CA ALA A 25 -11.75 1.53 -4.10
C ALA A 25 -12.47 2.90 -4.04
N ASP A 26 -13.68 3.00 -4.58
CA ASP A 26 -14.54 4.19 -4.55
C ASP A 26 -15.07 4.53 -3.14
N LYS A 27 -15.15 3.53 -2.25
CA LYS A 27 -15.62 3.69 -0.86
C LYS A 27 -14.50 3.97 0.12
N LEU A 28 -13.25 4.01 -0.32
CA LEU A 28 -12.09 4.33 0.51
C LEU A 28 -11.94 5.84 0.77
N GLY A 29 -12.82 6.71 0.27
CA GLY A 29 -12.78 8.15 0.58
C GLY A 29 -11.44 8.84 0.26
N ARG A 30 -10.68 8.31 -0.72
CA ARG A 30 -9.35 8.78 -1.14
C ARG A 30 -9.47 9.54 -2.46
N LYS A 31 -8.68 10.60 -2.67
CA LYS A 31 -8.55 11.20 -4.01
C LYS A 31 -7.64 10.33 -4.85
N TYR A 32 -7.90 10.19 -6.15
CA TYR A 32 -7.07 9.37 -7.04
C TYR A 32 -5.57 9.72 -7.00
N SER A 33 -5.22 10.96 -6.68
CA SER A 33 -3.84 11.46 -6.54
C SER A 33 -3.09 10.98 -5.31
N ASP A 34 -3.78 10.44 -4.30
CA ASP A 34 -3.17 10.17 -3.00
C ASP A 34 -2.66 8.73 -2.97
N VAL A 35 -1.47 8.44 -2.46
CA VAL A 35 -1.02 7.05 -2.32
C VAL A 35 -1.68 6.38 -1.10
N MET A 36 -1.80 7.12 -0.01
CA MET A 36 -2.37 6.62 1.25
C MET A 36 -3.87 6.91 1.31
N VAL A 37 -4.59 6.10 2.07
CA VAL A 37 -5.93 6.48 2.56
C VAL A 37 -5.73 7.31 3.84
N GLU A 38 -5.45 8.60 3.67
CA GLU A 38 -4.91 9.45 4.75
C GLU A 38 -5.80 9.49 6.01
N HIS A 39 -7.12 9.47 5.88
CA HIS A 39 -8.01 9.45 7.04
C HIS A 39 -7.89 8.15 7.86
N MET A 40 -7.59 7.01 7.22
CA MET A 40 -7.31 5.76 7.92
C MET A 40 -5.95 5.81 8.61
N VAL A 41 -4.94 6.43 7.97
CA VAL A 41 -3.62 6.66 8.56
C VAL A 41 -3.75 7.52 9.82
N GLY A 42 -4.50 8.63 9.75
CA GLY A 42 -4.79 9.49 10.89
C GLY A 42 -5.49 8.74 12.03
N ALA A 43 -6.51 7.94 11.71
CA ALA A 43 -7.20 7.12 12.71
C ALA A 43 -6.28 6.08 13.37
N ALA A 44 -5.34 5.50 12.62
CA ALA A 44 -4.34 4.58 13.18
C ALA A 44 -3.31 5.30 14.05
N LEU A 45 -2.82 6.48 13.62
CA LEU A 45 -1.90 7.30 14.41
C LEU A 45 -2.49 7.64 15.78
N ILE A 46 -3.74 8.11 15.81
CA ILE A 46 -4.47 8.40 17.06
C ILE A 46 -4.63 7.14 17.91
N ARG A 47 -4.96 6.00 17.30
CA ARG A 47 -5.21 4.74 18.02
C ARG A 47 -3.93 4.14 18.63
N LEU A 48 -2.79 4.26 17.95
CA LEU A 48 -1.56 3.56 18.29
C LEU A 48 -0.57 4.40 19.12
N ASN A 49 -0.81 5.71 19.23
CA ASN A 49 0.11 6.65 19.88
C ASN A 49 -0.66 7.51 20.90
N PRO A 50 -0.51 7.26 22.21
CA PRO A 50 -1.18 8.04 23.26
C PRO A 50 -0.95 9.55 23.13
N GLU A 51 0.27 9.95 22.75
CA GLU A 51 0.65 11.34 22.58
C GLU A 51 -0.07 12.01 21.40
N ILE A 52 -0.45 11.26 20.37
CA ILE A 52 -1.28 11.76 19.26
C ILE A 52 -2.76 11.70 19.64
N ALA A 53 -3.18 10.74 20.47
CA ALA A 53 -4.55 10.71 21.00
C ALA A 53 -4.89 11.93 21.87
N GLU A 54 -3.92 12.43 22.63
CA GLU A 54 -4.06 13.65 23.44
C GLU A 54 -4.16 14.93 22.59
N GLU A 55 -3.46 14.99 21.45
CA GLU A 55 -3.48 16.12 20.52
C GLU A 55 -3.55 15.63 19.06
N PRO A 56 -4.76 15.35 18.54
CA PRO A 56 -4.97 14.70 17.24
C PRO A 56 -4.37 15.43 16.03
N ASP A 57 -4.20 16.75 16.09
CA ASP A 57 -3.58 17.55 15.02
C ASP A 57 -2.13 17.12 14.72
N ARG A 58 -1.45 16.46 15.67
CA ARG A 58 -0.12 15.84 15.46
C ARG A 58 -0.14 14.76 14.38
N ALA A 59 -1.28 14.14 14.12
CA ALA A 59 -1.42 13.16 13.04
C ALA A 59 -1.16 13.82 11.67
N ASP A 60 -1.60 15.06 11.47
CA ASP A 60 -1.38 15.79 10.21
C ASP A 60 0.09 16.10 9.97
N GLU A 61 0.86 16.39 11.03
CA GLU A 61 2.32 16.58 10.95
C GLU A 61 3.03 15.31 10.49
N VAL A 62 2.62 14.15 11.02
CA VAL A 62 3.17 12.85 10.61
C VAL A 62 2.78 12.55 9.17
N ILE A 63 1.50 12.69 8.81
CA ILE A 63 1.00 12.47 7.44
C ILE A 63 1.74 13.37 6.44
N TYR A 64 2.02 14.63 6.80
CA TYR A 64 2.81 15.52 5.96
C TYR A 64 4.21 14.96 5.68
N LYS A 65 4.93 14.49 6.71
CA LYS A 65 6.27 13.88 6.55
C LYS A 65 6.23 12.61 5.69
N LEU A 66 5.26 11.73 5.94
CA LEU A 66 5.07 10.50 5.15
C LEU A 66 4.79 10.82 3.68
N ARG A 67 3.94 11.82 3.41
CA ARG A 67 3.67 12.30 2.05
C ARG A 67 4.93 12.85 1.39
N THR A 68 5.76 13.60 2.12
CA THR A 68 7.04 14.10 1.60
C THR A 68 7.96 12.96 1.17
N ILE A 69 8.09 11.89 1.98
CA ILE A 69 8.89 10.70 1.62
C ILE A 69 8.33 10.03 0.36
N ILE A 70 7.00 9.85 0.27
CA ILE A 70 6.36 9.26 -0.91
C ILE A 70 6.65 10.08 -2.18
N LEU A 71 6.67 11.41 -2.08
CA LEU A 71 6.94 12.29 -3.21
C LEU A 71 8.44 12.40 -3.56
N SER A 72 9.34 12.14 -2.61
CA SER A 72 10.80 12.24 -2.82
C SER A 72 11.30 11.23 -3.87
N VAL A 73 10.56 10.14 -4.08
CA VAL A 73 10.86 9.10 -5.08
C VAL A 73 11.12 9.64 -6.49
N LEU A 74 10.53 10.78 -6.85
CA LEU A 74 10.70 11.41 -8.15
C LEU A 74 12.11 11.99 -8.37
N GLY A 75 12.85 12.28 -7.29
CA GLY A 75 14.22 12.80 -7.35
C GLY A 75 15.26 11.86 -6.74
N GLU A 76 14.91 11.13 -5.68
CA GLU A 76 15.83 10.32 -4.88
C GLU A 76 15.83 8.84 -5.25
N GLY A 77 14.82 8.40 -6.01
CA GLY A 77 14.69 7.02 -6.47
C GLY A 77 13.90 6.11 -5.53
N LEU A 78 13.39 5.03 -6.11
CA LEU A 78 12.41 4.14 -5.48
C LEU A 78 12.95 3.37 -4.28
N VAL A 79 14.16 2.82 -4.36
CA VAL A 79 14.74 2.04 -3.26
C VAL A 79 14.93 2.93 -2.04
N HIS A 80 15.53 4.11 -2.20
CA HIS A 80 15.79 5.02 -1.09
C HIS A 80 14.50 5.51 -0.41
N ALA A 81 13.51 5.96 -1.19
CA ALA A 81 12.24 6.41 -0.63
C ALA A 81 11.51 5.27 0.11
N ASN A 82 11.56 4.04 -0.43
CA ASN A 82 11.00 2.85 0.21
C ASN A 82 11.71 2.48 1.51
N GLU A 83 13.05 2.58 1.56
CA GLU A 83 13.83 2.38 2.79
C GLU A 83 13.41 3.39 3.87
N LEU A 84 13.35 4.68 3.53
CA LEU A 84 12.91 5.73 4.46
C LEU A 84 11.51 5.45 5.02
N LEU A 85 10.55 5.06 4.17
CA LEU A 85 9.20 4.75 4.65
C LEU A 85 9.15 3.44 5.45
N THR A 86 10.05 2.50 5.16
CA THR A 86 10.20 1.26 5.94
C THR A 86 10.72 1.53 7.35
N GLU A 87 11.63 2.49 7.54
CA GLU A 87 12.07 2.94 8.87
C GLU A 87 10.89 3.47 9.70
N TRP A 88 9.97 4.21 9.08
CA TRP A 88 8.70 4.62 9.71
C TRP A 88 7.82 3.43 10.07
N PHE A 89 7.69 2.46 9.17
CA PHE A 89 6.92 1.24 9.46
C PHE A 89 7.50 0.44 10.63
N ARG A 90 8.82 0.43 10.81
CA ARG A 90 9.49 -0.25 11.94
C ARG A 90 9.46 0.55 13.25
N GLY A 91 8.93 1.77 13.25
CA GLY A 91 8.89 2.64 14.44
C GLY A 91 10.27 3.22 14.80
N GLU A 92 11.13 3.43 13.80
CA GLU A 92 12.49 3.94 14.01
C GLU A 92 12.54 5.48 14.07
N HIS A 93 11.40 6.15 13.82
CA HIS A 93 11.29 7.60 13.91
C HIS A 93 10.64 8.05 15.22
N THR A 94 11.17 9.15 15.77
CA THR A 94 10.63 9.82 16.95
C THR A 94 10.23 11.25 16.64
N MET A 95 9.24 11.75 17.38
CA MET A 95 8.71 13.12 17.31
C MET A 95 8.64 13.73 18.71
N GLN A 96 8.73 15.05 18.83
CA GLN A 96 8.66 15.79 20.10
C GLN A 96 7.21 15.92 20.62
N PHE A 97 6.50 14.80 20.69
CA PHE A 97 5.11 14.74 21.14
C PHE A 97 4.99 14.39 22.63
N GLY A 98 6.07 13.93 23.27
CA GLY A 98 6.08 13.61 24.68
C GLY A 98 5.89 14.84 25.57
N LYS A 99 5.63 14.58 26.85
CA LYS A 99 5.51 15.64 27.86
C LYS A 99 6.77 16.51 27.85
N ASN A 100 6.59 17.83 27.92
CA ASN A 100 7.69 18.81 27.86
C ASN A 100 8.56 18.73 26.57
N GLY A 101 8.03 18.18 25.46
CA GLY A 101 8.75 18.07 24.20
C GLY A 101 9.69 16.87 24.10
N GLU A 102 9.55 15.88 24.98
CA GLU A 102 10.30 14.63 24.88
C GLU A 102 10.04 13.91 23.56
N HIS A 103 11.08 13.26 23.03
CA HIS A 103 10.97 12.44 21.83
C HIS A 103 10.25 11.13 22.13
N THR A 104 9.19 10.85 21.40
CA THR A 104 8.41 9.61 21.49
C THR A 104 8.37 8.94 20.12
N THR A 105 8.43 7.61 20.10
CA THR A 105 8.34 6.82 18.86
C THR A 105 6.95 6.94 18.26
N VAL A 106 6.87 7.22 16.95
CA VAL A 106 5.61 7.21 16.21
C VAL A 106 5.37 5.82 15.64
N ARG A 107 4.33 5.15 16.10
CA ARG A 107 3.90 3.83 15.65
C ARG A 107 2.87 3.95 14.52
N LEU A 108 3.18 3.38 13.37
CA LEU A 108 2.25 3.25 12.24
C LEU A 108 1.52 1.90 12.23
N PHE A 109 2.15 0.87 12.80
CA PHE A 109 1.63 -0.48 12.94
C PHE A 109 1.85 -0.99 14.36
N ASP A 110 0.94 -1.84 14.82
CA ASP A 110 1.09 -2.60 16.06
C ASP A 110 1.53 -4.03 15.73
N PHE A 111 2.81 -4.34 15.95
CA PHE A 111 3.36 -5.68 15.73
C PHE A 111 3.13 -6.62 16.92
N ASP A 112 2.90 -6.08 18.11
CA ASP A 112 2.69 -6.85 19.33
C ASP A 112 1.26 -7.39 19.41
N ASN A 113 0.29 -6.55 19.04
CA ASN A 113 -1.10 -6.93 18.92
C ASN A 113 -1.67 -6.52 17.55
N ILE A 114 -1.56 -7.44 16.59
CA ILE A 114 -1.99 -7.20 15.21
C ILE A 114 -3.46 -6.81 15.09
N HIS A 115 -4.33 -7.16 16.05
CA HIS A 115 -5.76 -6.81 16.03
C HIS A 115 -6.02 -5.31 16.20
N ASN A 116 -5.01 -4.54 16.64
CA ASN A 116 -5.08 -3.08 16.67
C ASN A 116 -4.84 -2.45 15.29
N ASN A 117 -4.47 -3.23 14.26
CA ASN A 117 -4.36 -2.76 12.89
C ASN A 117 -5.65 -3.03 12.09
N GLU A 118 -5.92 -2.16 11.13
CA GLU A 118 -6.98 -2.35 10.15
C GLU A 118 -6.40 -2.95 8.87
N PHE A 119 -6.88 -4.14 8.48
CA PHE A 119 -6.47 -4.86 7.28
C PHE A 119 -7.58 -4.78 6.22
N ILE A 120 -7.31 -4.07 5.13
CA ILE A 120 -8.25 -3.91 4.01
C ILE A 120 -7.69 -4.47 2.74
N ILE A 121 -8.51 -5.24 2.02
CA ILE A 121 -8.24 -5.58 0.62
C ILE A 121 -9.17 -4.78 -0.27
N THR A 122 -8.61 -4.21 -1.32
CA THR A 122 -9.36 -3.49 -2.34
C THR A 122 -8.92 -3.92 -3.72
N ASN A 123 -9.74 -3.62 -4.73
CA ASN A 123 -9.46 -3.95 -6.11
C ASN A 123 -9.69 -2.75 -7.02
N GLN A 124 -9.05 -2.78 -8.19
CA GLN A 124 -9.18 -1.73 -9.21
C GLN A 124 -8.75 -0.35 -8.69
N TRP A 125 -7.64 -0.29 -7.97
CA TRP A 125 -7.10 0.95 -7.41
C TRP A 125 -6.54 1.83 -8.52
N ILE A 126 -7.08 3.04 -8.68
CA ILE A 126 -6.64 3.97 -9.73
C ILE A 126 -5.72 5.05 -9.15
N PHE A 127 -4.60 5.32 -9.84
CA PHE A 127 -3.64 6.37 -9.47
C PHE A 127 -2.88 6.88 -10.71
N PRO A 128 -2.52 8.17 -10.81
CA PRO A 128 -2.90 9.28 -9.92
C PRO A 128 -4.22 9.96 -10.32
N LYS A 129 -4.85 9.52 -11.42
CA LYS A 129 -6.05 10.12 -11.99
C LYS A 129 -6.83 9.08 -12.79
N VAL A 130 -8.11 9.32 -13.04
CA VAL A 130 -8.98 8.42 -13.82
C VAL A 130 -8.47 8.29 -15.25
N ASP A 131 -8.30 9.42 -15.95
CA ASP A 131 -7.90 9.42 -17.35
C ASP A 131 -6.38 9.36 -17.50
N GLY A 132 -5.90 8.26 -18.10
CA GLY A 132 -4.48 8.03 -18.33
C GLY A 132 -3.69 7.67 -17.07
N GLY A 133 -4.36 7.33 -15.96
CA GLY A 133 -3.71 6.73 -14.79
C GLY A 133 -3.42 5.24 -14.98
N LYS A 134 -2.87 4.64 -13.92
CA LYS A 134 -2.69 3.20 -13.76
C LYS A 134 -3.77 2.65 -12.85
N ARG A 135 -4.18 1.42 -13.14
CA ARG A 135 -5.18 0.68 -12.39
C ARG A 135 -4.53 -0.60 -11.91
N PHE A 136 -4.41 -0.75 -10.60
CA PHE A 136 -3.87 -1.95 -9.97
C PHE A 136 -5.02 -2.90 -9.64
N ASP A 137 -4.85 -4.18 -9.99
CA ASP A 137 -5.92 -5.16 -9.84
C ASP A 137 -6.26 -5.38 -8.36
N ILE A 138 -5.26 -5.60 -7.52
CA ILE A 138 -5.41 -5.82 -6.08
C ILE A 138 -4.45 -4.92 -5.30
N VAL A 139 -4.95 -4.30 -4.22
CA VAL A 139 -4.12 -3.57 -3.26
C VAL A 139 -4.51 -3.98 -1.84
N LEU A 140 -3.53 -4.33 -1.02
CA LEU A 140 -3.73 -4.60 0.40
C LEU A 140 -3.24 -3.40 1.22
N LEU A 141 -4.11 -2.93 2.11
CA LEU A 141 -3.88 -1.79 2.97
C LEU A 141 -3.75 -2.25 4.43
N ILE A 142 -2.72 -1.79 5.12
CA ILE A 142 -2.66 -1.85 6.59
C ILE A 142 -2.74 -0.41 7.08
N ASN A 143 -3.73 -0.11 7.93
CA ASN A 143 -3.93 1.23 8.50
C ASN A 143 -3.99 2.37 7.44
N GLY A 144 -4.38 2.06 6.21
CA GLY A 144 -4.44 3.02 5.10
C GLY A 144 -3.21 3.09 4.19
N PHE A 145 -2.12 2.39 4.52
CA PHE A 145 -0.92 2.30 3.67
C PHE A 145 -1.03 1.15 2.66
N PRO A 146 -0.84 1.38 1.34
CA PRO A 146 -0.75 0.29 0.38
C PRO A 146 0.59 -0.45 0.54
N VAL A 147 0.53 -1.60 1.19
CA VAL A 147 1.70 -2.42 1.55
C VAL A 147 1.92 -3.59 0.59
N VAL A 148 0.90 -4.00 -0.17
CA VAL A 148 1.04 -5.03 -1.21
C VAL A 148 0.28 -4.61 -2.46
N ILE A 149 0.93 -4.74 -3.60
CA ILE A 149 0.35 -4.51 -4.92
C ILE A 149 0.30 -5.85 -5.67
N GLY A 150 -0.89 -6.22 -6.14
CA GLY A 150 -1.13 -7.48 -6.84
C GLY A 150 -1.60 -7.27 -8.26
N GLU A 151 -1.01 -8.02 -9.19
CA GLU A 151 -1.39 -8.07 -10.60
C GLU A 151 -1.98 -9.45 -10.94
N ALA A 152 -3.18 -9.47 -11.51
CA ALA A 152 -3.91 -10.69 -11.83
C ALA A 152 -4.02 -10.86 -13.35
N LYS A 153 -3.54 -12.00 -13.85
CA LYS A 153 -3.64 -12.35 -15.27
C LYS A 153 -4.69 -13.42 -15.52
N THR A 154 -5.16 -13.46 -16.76
CA THR A 154 -6.18 -14.42 -17.17
C THR A 154 -5.62 -15.85 -17.30
N PRO A 155 -6.27 -16.88 -16.73
CA PRO A 155 -5.80 -18.26 -16.82
C PRO A 155 -6.08 -18.92 -18.18
N VAL A 156 -6.91 -18.29 -19.02
CA VAL A 156 -7.44 -18.91 -20.25
C VAL A 156 -6.58 -18.67 -21.48
N ARG A 157 -5.62 -17.73 -21.43
CA ARG A 157 -4.67 -17.47 -22.51
C ARG A 157 -3.33 -18.14 -22.18
N PRO A 158 -2.94 -19.23 -22.86
CA PRO A 158 -1.72 -19.98 -22.51
C PRO A 158 -0.42 -19.17 -22.61
N ALA A 159 -0.40 -18.12 -23.45
CA ALA A 159 0.73 -17.23 -23.62
C ALA A 159 0.82 -16.13 -22.55
N VAL A 160 -0.14 -16.06 -21.61
CA VAL A 160 -0.16 -15.08 -20.52
C VAL A 160 0.00 -15.84 -19.20
N SER A 161 0.86 -15.32 -18.33
CA SER A 161 1.24 -15.91 -17.05
C SER A 161 1.54 -14.85 -15.99
N TRP A 162 1.86 -15.27 -14.77
CA TRP A 162 2.38 -14.38 -13.73
C TRP A 162 3.61 -13.59 -14.19
N VAL A 163 4.40 -14.09 -15.15
CA VAL A 163 5.58 -13.39 -15.66
C VAL A 163 5.18 -12.07 -16.32
N ASP A 164 4.09 -12.05 -17.10
CA ASP A 164 3.55 -10.84 -17.72
C ASP A 164 3.09 -9.83 -16.65
N GLY A 165 2.50 -10.32 -15.55
CA GLY A 165 2.13 -9.46 -14.43
C GLY A 165 3.34 -8.90 -13.67
N ALA A 166 4.39 -9.70 -13.49
CA ALA A 166 5.65 -9.25 -12.93
C ALA A 166 6.33 -8.21 -13.83
N ASP A 167 6.26 -8.38 -15.15
CA ASP A 167 6.74 -7.41 -16.14
C ASP A 167 5.97 -6.09 -16.07
N ASP A 168 4.64 -6.13 -15.99
CA ASP A 168 3.82 -4.92 -15.82
C ASP A 168 4.21 -4.16 -14.53
N ILE A 169 4.42 -4.87 -13.42
CA ILE A 169 4.87 -4.26 -12.16
C ILE A 169 6.24 -3.59 -12.34
N SER A 170 7.26 -4.35 -12.77
CA SER A 170 8.65 -3.90 -12.78
C SER A 170 8.95 -2.90 -13.90
N ASN A 171 8.46 -3.17 -15.11
CA ASN A 171 8.80 -2.41 -16.31
C ASN A 171 7.83 -1.29 -16.65
N ILE A 172 6.61 -1.30 -16.11
CA ILE A 172 5.61 -0.26 -16.35
C ILE A 172 5.29 0.52 -15.08
N TYR A 173 4.81 -0.14 -14.03
CA TYR A 173 4.25 0.55 -12.87
C TYR A 173 5.31 1.20 -12.00
N GLU A 174 6.38 0.49 -11.61
CA GLU A 174 7.48 1.05 -10.84
C GLU A 174 8.17 2.23 -11.55
N LYS A 175 8.11 2.31 -12.88
CA LYS A 175 8.69 3.41 -13.66
C LYS A 175 7.74 4.59 -13.83
N SER A 176 6.44 4.33 -14.02
CA SER A 176 5.46 5.37 -14.36
C SER A 176 4.75 5.98 -13.16
N VAL A 177 4.56 5.20 -12.09
CA VAL A 177 3.89 5.61 -10.85
C VAL A 177 4.66 5.10 -9.61
N PRO A 178 5.96 5.41 -9.50
CA PRO A 178 6.82 4.89 -8.43
C PRO A 178 6.32 5.21 -7.02
N GLN A 179 5.54 6.29 -6.85
CA GLN A 179 4.97 6.68 -5.55
C GLN A 179 4.17 5.56 -4.89
N MET A 180 3.44 4.75 -5.67
CA MET A 180 2.66 3.63 -5.15
C MET A 180 3.53 2.52 -4.54
N PHE A 181 4.79 2.42 -4.98
CA PHE A 181 5.73 1.40 -4.54
C PHE A 181 6.58 1.85 -3.35
N VAL A 182 6.52 3.14 -2.96
CA VAL A 182 7.27 3.65 -1.80
C VAL A 182 6.79 2.98 -0.51
N SER A 183 5.48 2.75 -0.34
CA SER A 183 4.92 2.03 0.82
C SER A 183 4.79 0.53 0.62
N SER A 184 5.11 0.01 -0.56
CA SER A 184 4.98 -1.40 -0.86
C SER A 184 6.08 -2.20 -0.15
N VAL A 185 5.68 -3.25 0.57
CA VAL A 185 6.59 -4.23 1.16
C VAL A 185 6.96 -5.28 0.13
N PHE A 186 5.97 -5.75 -0.65
CA PHE A 186 6.19 -6.64 -1.78
C PHE A 186 5.06 -6.49 -2.80
N SER A 187 5.32 -6.91 -4.03
CA SER A 187 4.30 -7.07 -5.05
C SER A 187 4.14 -8.54 -5.40
N PHE A 188 2.97 -8.93 -5.91
CA PHE A 188 2.76 -10.28 -6.43
C PHE A 188 2.10 -10.27 -7.80
N ALA A 189 2.33 -11.36 -8.54
CA ALA A 189 1.66 -11.63 -9.81
C ALA A 189 1.11 -13.06 -9.82
N THR A 190 -0.06 -13.24 -10.42
CA THR A 190 -0.70 -14.56 -10.52
C THR A 190 -1.63 -14.67 -11.72
N GLU A 191 -1.57 -15.80 -12.42
CA GLU A 191 -2.58 -16.23 -13.41
C GLU A 191 -3.57 -17.26 -12.83
N GLY A 192 -3.63 -17.39 -11.50
CA GLY A 192 -4.49 -18.35 -10.79
C GLY A 192 -3.94 -19.77 -10.66
N LYS A 193 -2.99 -20.17 -11.52
CA LYS A 193 -2.28 -21.45 -11.43
C LYS A 193 -0.97 -21.32 -10.65
N CYS A 194 -0.21 -20.28 -10.95
CA CYS A 194 1.01 -19.94 -10.24
C CYS A 194 0.84 -18.61 -9.51
N TYR A 195 1.59 -18.47 -8.42
CA TYR A 195 1.72 -17.24 -7.64
C TYR A 195 3.21 -17.01 -7.38
N ARG A 196 3.66 -15.78 -7.61
CA ARG A 196 5.02 -15.32 -7.30
C ARG A 196 4.95 -13.94 -6.69
N TYR A 197 5.89 -13.64 -5.80
CA TYR A 197 6.01 -12.35 -5.14
C TYR A 197 7.47 -11.91 -5.11
N GLY A 198 7.69 -10.60 -5.04
CA GLY A 198 9.02 -10.01 -5.02
C GLY A 198 9.02 -8.64 -4.34
N SER A 199 10.18 -8.23 -3.84
CA SER A 199 10.36 -6.88 -3.31
C SER A 199 10.35 -5.85 -4.45
N VAL A 200 10.29 -4.58 -4.06
CA VAL A 200 10.53 -3.46 -4.96
C VAL A 200 11.85 -3.65 -5.71
N ARG A 201 11.86 -3.37 -7.03
CA ARG A 201 13.03 -3.53 -7.92
C ARG A 201 13.59 -4.96 -8.06
N MET A 202 12.88 -5.98 -7.60
CA MET A 202 13.32 -7.37 -7.80
C MET A 202 13.33 -7.69 -9.31
N PRO A 203 14.43 -8.23 -9.85
CA PRO A 203 14.47 -8.75 -11.22
C PRO A 203 13.49 -9.91 -11.42
N ILE A 204 13.05 -10.12 -12.66
CA ILE A 204 12.09 -11.18 -12.99
C ILE A 204 12.81 -12.51 -13.25
N ASP A 205 14.09 -12.47 -13.59
CA ASP A 205 14.97 -13.60 -13.93
C ASP A 205 15.62 -14.28 -12.71
#